data_AF-A0A7S3SW23-F1
#
_entry.id   AF-A0A7S3SW23-F1
#
_cell.length_a   1.000
_cell.length_b   1.000
_cell.length_c   1.000
_cell.angle_alpha   90.00
_cell.angle_beta   90.00
_cell.angle_gamma   90.00
#
_symmetry.space_group_name_H-M   'P 1'
#
loop_
_entity.id
_entity.type
_entity.pdbx_description
1 polymer ?
#
loop_
_entity_poly.entity_id
_entity_poly.type
_entity_poly.pdbx_seq_one_letter_code
_entity_poly.pdbx_strand_id
1 'polypeptide(L)'
;MHLFSPASLPLLLAVPRVPTVVMQRSDAERRDQLRQLFGKKAADDLVPLTSRERAEADAQEVQMLQDGPQELEWGAVRLVDVDMADGPLELALQPLLAGPSQLLCLRLDMPLGMALEESGDGGDGGDEDAPQARQIVVTELLDSGSARGGGVEVGDLVRATTYVTMGMSYPAWQLMLGGVGKPTLLKSVLAAEKASFETVLAAIGSNGQEAQGNGQVVLFVERGG
;
A
#
# COMPACT_ATOMS: atom_id res chain seq x y z
N MET A 1 -1.15 60.99 15.27
CA MET A 1 -2.50 60.91 14.67
C MET A 1 -2.50 59.74 13.71
N HIS A 2 -3.34 58.72 13.99
CA HIS A 2 -4.09 57.90 13.03
C HIS A 2 -3.34 57.27 11.83
N LEU A 3 -3.32 55.95 11.59
CA LEU A 3 -4.28 54.89 11.90
C LEU A 3 -3.60 53.51 11.73
N PHE A 4 -4.02 52.57 12.59
CA PHE A 4 -3.97 51.13 12.39
C PHE A 4 -4.60 50.71 11.06
N SER A 5 -4.06 49.67 10.41
CA SER A 5 -4.87 48.74 9.59
C SER A 5 -4.21 47.36 9.52
N PRO A 6 -4.99 46.25 9.51
CA PRO A 6 -4.61 44.99 10.16
C PRO A 6 -4.13 43.89 9.20
N ALA A 7 -3.67 42.81 9.84
CA ALA A 7 -3.28 41.52 9.30
C ALA A 7 -4.12 41.02 8.11
N SER A 8 -3.43 40.56 7.06
CA SER A 8 -3.98 39.66 6.05
C SER A 8 -3.51 38.24 6.34
N LEU A 9 -4.29 37.52 7.15
CA LEU A 9 -4.20 36.07 7.26
C LEU A 9 -4.83 35.45 5.99
N PRO A 10 -4.22 34.43 5.35
CA PRO A 10 -4.88 33.71 4.29
C PRO A 10 -6.06 32.93 4.87
N LEU A 11 -7.24 33.21 4.32
CA LEU A 11 -8.50 32.53 4.62
C LEU A 11 -8.34 31.05 4.22
N LEU A 12 -8.13 30.16 5.19
CA LEU A 12 -8.31 28.73 4.98
C LEU A 12 -9.78 28.50 4.62
N LEU A 13 -10.06 28.30 3.34
CA LEU A 13 -11.32 27.74 2.86
C LEU A 13 -11.39 26.30 3.35
N ALA A 14 -11.96 26.12 4.55
CA ALA A 14 -12.39 24.82 5.03
C ALA A 14 -13.47 24.31 4.07
N VAL A 15 -13.10 23.35 3.21
CA VAL A 15 -14.06 22.58 2.42
C VAL A 15 -14.95 21.84 3.43
N PRO A 16 -16.28 22.05 3.43
CA PRO A 16 -17.15 21.30 4.32
C PRO A 16 -17.08 19.82 3.93
N ARG A 17 -16.53 18.99 4.83
CA ARG A 17 -16.65 17.53 4.75
C ARG A 17 -18.14 17.21 4.90
N VAL A 18 -18.81 17.01 3.77
CA VAL A 18 -20.14 16.41 3.76
C VAL A 18 -19.93 14.97 4.26
N PRO A 19 -20.54 14.56 5.38
CA PRO A 19 -20.51 13.17 5.77
C PRO A 19 -21.24 12.38 4.69
N THR A 20 -20.50 11.59 3.91
CA THR A 20 -21.10 10.59 3.02
C THR A 20 -21.73 9.54 3.92
N VAL A 21 -23.00 9.75 4.25
CA VAL A 21 -23.83 8.72 4.87
C VAL A 21 -23.96 7.61 3.82
N VAL A 22 -23.15 6.56 3.96
CA VAL A 22 -23.39 5.30 3.25
C VAL A 22 -24.64 4.71 3.89
N MET A 23 -25.82 5.13 3.40
CA MET A 23 -27.06 4.46 3.72
C MET A 23 -26.89 3.02 3.24
N GLN A 24 -26.92 2.06 4.17
CA GLN A 24 -27.01 0.64 3.85
C GLN A 24 -28.33 0.40 3.11
N ARG A 25 -28.32 0.59 1.79
CA ARG A 25 -29.44 0.21 0.92
C ARG A 25 -29.51 -1.30 0.90
N SER A 26 -30.73 -1.82 0.98
CA SER A 26 -30.97 -3.25 0.93
C SER A 26 -30.53 -3.80 -0.44
N ASP A 27 -30.07 -5.05 -0.47
CA ASP A 27 -29.62 -5.71 -1.72
C ASP A 27 -30.72 -5.70 -2.80
N ALA A 28 -31.99 -5.70 -2.39
CA ALA A 28 -33.13 -5.58 -3.28
C ALA A 28 -33.17 -4.22 -4.01
N GLU A 29 -32.96 -3.12 -3.29
CA GLU A 29 -32.93 -1.77 -3.87
C GLU A 29 -31.73 -1.58 -4.79
N ARG A 30 -30.57 -2.16 -4.45
CA ARG A 30 -29.38 -2.13 -5.31
C ARG A 30 -29.64 -2.86 -6.63
N ARG A 31 -30.29 -4.03 -6.59
CA ARG A 31 -30.62 -4.82 -7.80
C ARG A 31 -31.63 -4.13 -8.69
N ASP A 32 -32.66 -3.50 -8.13
CA ASP A 32 -33.65 -2.77 -8.93
C ASP A 32 -33.06 -1.50 -9.55
N GLN A 33 -32.15 -0.81 -8.85
CA GLN A 33 -31.42 0.32 -9.42
C GLN A 33 -30.50 -0.11 -10.56
N LEU A 34 -29.81 -1.24 -10.43
CA LEU A 34 -28.98 -1.81 -11.50
C LEU A 34 -29.80 -2.25 -12.71
N ARG A 35 -30.99 -2.81 -12.50
CA ARG A 35 -31.95 -3.14 -13.58
C ARG A 35 -32.42 -1.92 -14.35
N GLN A 36 -32.67 -0.81 -13.65
CA GLN A 36 -33.08 0.44 -14.27
C GLN A 36 -31.95 1.09 -15.09
N LEU A 37 -30.70 0.96 -14.64
CA LEU A 37 -29.55 1.61 -15.28
C LEU A 37 -28.94 0.80 -16.44
N PHE A 38 -28.94 -0.53 -16.37
CA PHE A 38 -28.20 -1.40 -17.30
C PHE A 38 -29.07 -2.41 -18.06
N GLY A 39 -30.40 -2.35 -17.86
CA GLY A 39 -31.36 -3.27 -18.48
C GLY A 39 -31.35 -4.67 -17.85
N LYS A 40 -32.36 -5.49 -18.21
CA LYS A 40 -32.61 -6.81 -17.58
C LYS A 40 -31.40 -7.76 -17.66
N LYS A 41 -30.58 -7.66 -18.71
CA LYS A 41 -29.51 -8.62 -18.99
C LYS A 41 -28.32 -8.50 -18.02
N ALA A 42 -27.96 -7.28 -17.60
CA ALA A 42 -26.84 -7.05 -16.68
C ALA A 42 -27.12 -7.47 -15.23
N ALA A 43 -28.40 -7.50 -14.83
CA ALA A 43 -28.80 -7.91 -13.48
C ALA A 43 -28.90 -9.44 -13.31
N ASP A 44 -29.08 -10.16 -14.42
CA ASP A 44 -29.22 -11.63 -14.44
C ASP A 44 -27.86 -12.34 -14.64
N ASP A 45 -26.85 -11.66 -15.21
CA ASP A 45 -25.48 -12.18 -15.38
C ASP A 45 -24.58 -12.04 -14.11
N LEU A 46 -25.10 -11.40 -13.04
CA LEU A 46 -24.45 -11.42 -11.74
C LEU A 46 -24.69 -12.79 -11.08
N VAL A 47 -23.88 -13.77 -11.44
CA VAL A 47 -23.82 -15.04 -10.70
C VAL A 47 -23.43 -14.69 -9.27
N PRO A 48 -24.32 -14.88 -8.27
CA PRO A 48 -23.94 -14.66 -6.89
C PRO A 48 -22.82 -15.65 -6.55
N LEU A 49 -21.70 -15.13 -6.01
CA LEU A 49 -20.63 -15.95 -5.45
C LEU A 49 -21.28 -17.03 -4.58
N THR A 50 -20.89 -18.28 -4.81
CA THR A 50 -21.37 -19.39 -3.99
C THR A 50 -21.02 -19.12 -2.53
N SER A 51 -21.75 -19.69 -1.58
CA SER A 51 -21.47 -19.51 -0.14
C SER A 51 -20.02 -19.87 0.22
N ARG A 52 -19.39 -20.75 -0.57
CA ARG A 52 -17.98 -21.13 -0.46
C ARG A 52 -17.05 -20.05 -1.01
N GLU A 53 -17.29 -19.52 -2.21
CA GLU A 53 -16.49 -18.42 -2.78
C GLU A 53 -16.65 -17.12 -1.97
N ARG A 54 -17.85 -16.88 -1.43
CA ARG A 54 -18.10 -15.77 -0.51
C ARG A 54 -17.38 -16.00 0.82
N ALA A 55 -17.37 -17.21 1.37
CA ALA A 55 -16.60 -17.53 2.56
C ALA A 55 -15.07 -17.49 2.33
N GLU A 56 -14.58 -17.89 1.15
CA GLU A 56 -13.16 -17.78 0.78
C GLU A 56 -12.74 -16.31 0.54
N ALA A 57 -13.64 -15.48 0.00
CA ALA A 57 -13.44 -14.04 -0.15
C ALA A 57 -13.59 -13.28 1.19
N ASP A 58 -14.48 -13.72 2.07
CA ASP A 58 -14.71 -13.15 3.42
C ASP A 58 -13.65 -13.64 4.43
N ALA A 59 -13.06 -14.83 4.22
CA ALA A 59 -12.01 -15.39 5.08
C ALA A 59 -10.61 -14.80 4.84
N GLN A 60 -10.41 -14.08 3.74
CA GLN A 60 -9.24 -13.23 3.57
C GLN A 60 -9.59 -11.83 4.08
N GLU A 61 -9.46 -11.64 5.39
CA GLU A 61 -9.75 -10.38 6.05
C GLU A 61 -8.88 -9.27 5.45
N VAL A 62 -9.54 -8.37 4.70
CA VAL A 62 -8.89 -7.21 4.12
C VAL A 62 -8.63 -6.21 5.24
N GLN A 63 -7.36 -6.00 5.57
CA GLN A 63 -6.97 -5.10 6.64
C GLN A 63 -6.83 -3.66 6.11
N MET A 64 -7.29 -2.70 6.88
CA MET A 64 -7.08 -1.28 6.59
C MET A 64 -5.67 -0.89 7.01
N LEU A 65 -4.94 -0.18 6.15
CA LEU A 65 -3.64 0.40 6.51
C LEU A 65 -3.85 1.50 7.57
N GLN A 66 -3.14 1.39 8.69
CA GLN A 66 -3.20 2.36 9.79
C GLN A 66 -2.01 3.32 9.77
N ASP A 67 -2.14 4.44 10.48
CA ASP A 67 -1.01 5.33 10.74
C ASP A 67 -0.11 4.74 11.84
N GLY A 68 1.19 4.70 11.60
CA GLY A 68 2.18 4.12 12.50
C GLY A 68 2.40 2.61 12.32
N PRO A 69 3.16 1.95 13.23
CA PRO A 69 3.45 0.53 13.14
C PRO A 69 2.21 -0.33 13.33
N GLN A 70 1.88 -1.13 12.31
CA GLN A 70 0.83 -2.14 12.34
C GLN A 70 1.47 -3.52 12.27
N GLU A 71 1.25 -4.34 13.29
CA GLU A 71 1.65 -5.75 13.26
C GLU A 71 0.74 -6.54 12.33
N LEU A 72 1.34 -7.43 11.53
CA LEU A 72 0.66 -8.27 10.57
C LEU A 72 0.94 -9.74 10.87
N GLU A 73 -0.06 -10.57 10.60
CA GLU A 73 0.11 -12.03 10.58
C GLU A 73 0.98 -12.45 9.40
N TRP A 74 1.79 -13.48 9.61
CA TRP A 74 2.57 -14.12 8.56
C TRP A 74 1.66 -14.84 7.54
N GLY A 75 2.12 -14.95 6.29
CA GLY A 75 1.35 -15.54 5.20
C GLY A 75 0.74 -14.49 4.28
N ALA A 76 -0.45 -14.78 3.73
CA ALA A 76 -1.13 -13.94 2.76
C ALA A 76 -1.79 -12.73 3.43
N VAL A 77 -1.27 -11.54 3.13
CA VAL A 77 -1.76 -10.25 3.63
C VAL A 77 -2.38 -9.46 2.47
N ARG A 78 -3.57 -8.91 2.71
CA ARG A 78 -4.27 -7.99 1.80
C ARG A 78 -4.54 -6.68 2.55
N LEU A 79 -3.86 -5.62 2.14
CA LEU A 79 -3.95 -4.30 2.77
C LEU A 79 -4.57 -3.29 1.82
N VAL A 80 -5.61 -2.59 2.26
CA VAL A 80 -6.15 -1.48 1.48
C VAL A 80 -5.45 -0.19 1.88
N ASP A 81 -4.73 0.39 0.92
CA ASP A 81 -4.25 1.77 0.98
C ASP A 81 -5.31 2.67 0.31
N VAL A 82 -6.21 3.21 1.14
CA VAL A 82 -7.38 4.00 0.73
C VAL A 82 -6.99 5.28 -0.03
N ASP A 83 -5.77 5.77 0.18
CA ASP A 83 -5.36 7.06 -0.37
C ASP A 83 -4.75 6.94 -1.78
N MET A 84 -4.30 5.76 -2.22
CA MET A 84 -3.46 5.66 -3.43
C MET A 84 -3.57 4.38 -4.26
N ALA A 85 -4.09 3.28 -3.73
CA ALA A 85 -4.19 2.04 -4.50
C ALA A 85 -5.63 1.82 -4.99
N ASP A 86 -5.79 1.61 -6.30
CA ASP A 86 -7.10 1.28 -6.93
C ASP A 86 -7.64 -0.10 -6.43
N GLY A 87 -6.84 -0.86 -5.68
CA GLY A 87 -7.17 -2.13 -5.06
C GLY A 87 -6.25 -2.48 -3.89
N PRO A 88 -6.49 -3.60 -3.20
CA PRO A 88 -5.64 -4.01 -2.08
C PRO A 88 -4.21 -4.30 -2.55
N LEU A 89 -3.25 -3.90 -1.72
CA LEU A 89 -1.87 -4.35 -1.75
C LEU A 89 -1.83 -5.79 -1.24
N GLU A 90 -1.51 -6.73 -2.13
CA GLU A 90 -1.48 -8.15 -1.82
C GLU A 90 -0.03 -8.65 -1.77
N LEU A 91 0.32 -9.33 -0.69
CA LEU A 91 1.63 -9.95 -0.50
C LEU A 91 1.49 -11.26 0.27
N ALA A 92 2.43 -12.17 0.09
CA ALA A 92 2.56 -13.35 0.93
C ALA A 92 4.01 -13.45 1.42
N LEU A 93 4.22 -13.34 2.73
CA LEU A 93 5.55 -13.34 3.34
C LEU A 93 5.67 -14.44 4.39
N GLN A 94 6.84 -15.06 4.45
CA GLN A 94 7.23 -15.99 5.52
C GLN A 94 8.40 -15.41 6.30
N PRO A 95 8.56 -15.69 7.61
CA PRO A 95 9.71 -15.21 8.38
C PRO A 95 11.05 -15.63 7.74
N LEU A 96 12.04 -14.73 7.76
CA LEU A 96 13.42 -15.04 7.37
C LEU A 96 14.33 -15.23 8.58
N LEU A 97 14.03 -14.59 9.71
CA LEU A 97 14.79 -14.77 10.93
C LEU A 97 14.50 -16.16 11.52
N ALA A 98 15.54 -16.82 12.02
CA ALA A 98 15.42 -18.14 12.64
C ALA A 98 14.76 -18.12 14.04
N GLY A 99 14.63 -16.92 14.63
CA GLY A 99 14.07 -16.70 15.97
C GLY A 99 12.64 -16.15 15.92
N PRO A 100 12.04 -15.87 17.09
CA PRO A 100 10.76 -15.17 17.14
C PRO A 100 10.89 -13.80 16.47
N SER A 101 10.02 -13.55 15.50
CA SER A 101 9.97 -12.31 14.76
C SER A 101 8.54 -11.92 14.43
N GLN A 102 8.36 -10.62 14.22
CA GLN A 102 7.08 -10.01 13.86
C GLN A 102 7.19 -9.30 12.52
N LEU A 103 6.11 -9.34 11.74
CA LEU A 103 5.98 -8.57 10.51
C LEU A 103 5.27 -7.26 10.83
N LEU A 104 5.91 -6.14 10.53
CA LEU A 104 5.35 -4.81 10.72
C LEU A 104 5.10 -4.14 9.37
N CYS A 105 3.98 -3.44 9.26
CA CYS A 105 3.64 -2.54 8.17
C CYS A 105 3.73 -1.10 8.66
N LEU A 106 4.42 -0.26 7.89
CA LEU A 106 4.76 1.10 8.26
C LEU A 106 4.45 2.02 7.08
N ARG A 107 3.47 2.92 7.24
CA ARG A 107 3.21 4.01 6.30
C ARG A 107 4.06 5.23 6.67
N LEU A 108 4.94 5.66 5.78
CA LEU A 108 5.95 6.68 6.04
C LEU A 108 5.97 7.76 4.95
N ASP A 109 6.21 9.01 5.35
CA ASP A 109 6.40 10.13 4.42
C ASP A 109 7.86 10.17 3.90
N MET A 110 8.07 10.58 2.65
CA MET A 110 9.42 10.79 2.11
C MET A 110 9.94 12.19 2.47
N PRO A 111 11.25 12.37 2.76
CA PRO A 111 12.32 11.36 2.76
C PRO A 111 12.37 10.52 4.06
N LEU A 112 12.81 9.27 3.93
CA LEU A 112 12.87 8.32 5.05
C LEU A 112 13.98 8.61 6.07
N GLY A 113 15.15 9.07 5.61
CA GLY A 113 16.32 9.23 6.47
C GLY A 113 16.78 7.91 7.09
N MET A 114 17.04 6.90 6.26
CA MET A 114 17.54 5.59 6.68
C MET A 114 18.62 5.09 5.74
N ALA A 115 19.58 4.33 6.26
CA ALA A 115 20.56 3.60 5.48
C ALA A 115 20.20 2.11 5.46
N LEU A 116 20.42 1.49 4.30
CA LEU A 116 20.18 0.07 4.08
C LEU A 116 21.47 -0.59 3.63
N GLU A 117 21.71 -1.80 4.10
CA GLU A 117 22.78 -2.68 3.62
C GLU A 117 22.21 -4.03 3.21
N GLU A 118 22.83 -4.63 2.19
CA GLU A 118 22.56 -6.02 1.84
C GLU A 118 23.49 -6.91 2.67
N SER A 119 22.91 -7.84 3.44
CA SER A 119 23.65 -8.87 4.16
C SER A 119 23.38 -10.25 3.54
N GLY A 120 24.47 -11.00 3.34
CA GLY A 120 24.48 -12.27 2.63
C GLY A 120 25.22 -12.17 1.30
N ASP A 121 26.20 -13.04 1.09
CA ASP A 121 26.80 -13.19 -0.23
C ASP A 121 25.71 -13.73 -1.16
N GLY A 122 25.36 -12.97 -2.19
CA GLY A 122 24.65 -13.50 -3.32
C GLY A 122 25.53 -14.55 -4.00
N GLY A 123 25.54 -15.77 -3.47
CA GLY A 123 26.42 -16.85 -3.91
C GLY A 123 26.27 -17.10 -5.40
N ASP A 124 27.32 -16.76 -6.14
CA ASP A 124 27.52 -17.22 -7.52
C ASP A 124 27.83 -18.72 -7.43
N GLY A 125 26.79 -19.54 -7.63
CA GLY A 125 26.78 -20.99 -7.77
C GLY A 125 28.00 -21.76 -7.27
N GLY A 126 27.94 -22.22 -6.01
CA GLY A 126 28.93 -23.16 -5.48
C GLY A 126 28.46 -23.79 -4.17
N ASP A 127 27.94 -25.01 -4.28
CA ASP A 127 27.60 -25.98 -3.24
C ASP A 127 26.33 -25.81 -2.39
N GLU A 128 25.66 -26.97 -2.30
CA GLU A 128 24.32 -27.30 -1.83
C GLU A 128 24.23 -27.24 -0.29
N ASP A 129 23.56 -26.22 0.26
CA ASP A 129 22.42 -26.40 1.18
C ASP A 129 21.89 -25.05 1.67
N ALA A 130 20.75 -24.67 1.11
CA ALA A 130 19.97 -23.43 1.26
C ALA A 130 20.67 -22.14 0.77
N PRO A 131 20.18 -21.50 -0.31
CA PRO A 131 20.57 -20.13 -0.59
C PRO A 131 20.16 -19.28 0.62
N GLN A 132 21.13 -18.69 1.33
CA GLN A 132 20.80 -17.66 2.31
C GLN A 132 20.09 -16.56 1.53
N ALA A 133 18.79 -16.40 1.78
CA ALA A 133 18.01 -15.35 1.16
C ALA A 133 18.69 -14.02 1.50
N ARG A 134 19.09 -13.27 0.48
CA ARG A 134 19.69 -11.93 0.62
C ARG A 134 18.78 -11.11 1.54
N GLN A 135 19.37 -10.52 2.57
CA GLN A 135 18.63 -9.73 3.55
C GLN A 135 18.98 -8.26 3.37
N ILE A 136 17.97 -7.40 3.38
CA ILE A 136 18.16 -5.95 3.31
C ILE A 136 17.90 -5.41 4.71
N VAL A 137 18.95 -4.93 5.38
CA VAL A 137 18.92 -4.56 6.79
C VAL A 137 18.99 -3.04 6.95
N VAL A 138 18.19 -2.50 7.87
CA VAL A 138 18.33 -1.11 8.32
C VAL A 138 19.56 -0.98 9.21
N THR A 139 20.56 -0.20 8.79
CA THR A 139 21.81 -0.04 9.54
C THR A 139 21.95 1.31 10.22
N GLU A 140 21.27 2.34 9.69
CA GLU A 140 21.31 3.68 10.26
C GLU A 140 19.97 4.39 10.10
N LEU A 141 19.63 5.27 11.06
CA LEU A 141 18.47 6.14 11.03
C LEU A 141 18.88 7.58 11.34
N LEU A 142 18.57 8.48 10.41
CA LEU A 142 18.82 9.91 10.52
C LEU A 142 17.62 10.62 11.16
N ASP A 143 17.89 11.58 12.05
CA ASP A 143 16.84 12.31 12.77
C ASP A 143 15.99 13.23 11.87
N SER A 144 16.49 13.54 10.68
CA SER A 144 15.81 14.41 9.71
C SER A 144 14.78 13.71 8.83
N GLY A 145 14.65 12.38 8.92
CA GLY A 145 13.73 11.59 8.10
C GLY A 145 12.57 10.99 8.88
N SER A 146 11.55 10.51 8.17
CA SER A 146 10.34 9.97 8.79
C SER A 146 10.51 8.57 9.40
N ALA A 147 11.51 7.79 8.99
CA ALA A 147 11.62 6.38 9.35
C ALA A 147 11.70 6.17 10.87
N ARG A 148 12.56 6.94 11.55
CA ARG A 148 12.70 6.90 13.01
C ARG A 148 11.39 7.25 13.72
N GLY A 149 10.75 8.34 13.31
CA GLY A 149 9.49 8.81 13.90
C GLY A 149 8.30 7.89 13.61
N GLY A 150 8.33 7.18 12.48
CA GLY A 150 7.32 6.22 12.06
C GLY A 150 7.49 4.82 12.63
N GLY A 151 8.56 4.57 13.40
CA GLY A 151 8.75 3.31 14.13
C GLY A 151 9.66 2.27 13.47
N VAL A 152 10.42 2.65 12.45
CA VAL A 152 11.53 1.83 11.93
C VAL A 152 12.66 1.80 12.98
N GLU A 153 13.31 0.65 13.14
CA GLU A 153 14.45 0.44 14.03
C GLU A 153 15.68 -0.06 13.28
N VAL A 154 16.88 0.22 13.82
CA VAL A 154 18.12 -0.36 13.30
C VAL A 154 18.10 -1.87 13.58
N GLY A 155 18.41 -2.68 12.58
CA GLY A 155 18.31 -4.14 12.61
C GLY A 155 17.03 -4.69 11.97
N ASP A 156 16.04 -3.85 11.66
CA ASP A 156 14.86 -4.27 10.90
C ASP A 156 15.27 -4.83 9.52
N LEU A 157 14.66 -5.95 9.12
CA LEU A 157 14.82 -6.50 7.77
C LEU A 157 13.71 -5.98 6.86
N VAL A 158 14.05 -5.31 5.76
CA VAL A 158 13.08 -4.89 4.75
C VAL A 158 12.58 -6.12 3.98
N ARG A 159 11.29 -6.43 4.12
CA ARG A 159 10.63 -7.59 3.50
C ARG A 159 9.84 -7.25 2.26
N ALA A 160 9.25 -6.05 2.22
CA ALA A 160 8.57 -5.53 1.05
C ALA A 160 8.48 -4.00 1.11
N THR A 161 8.22 -3.38 -0.02
CA THR A 161 8.00 -1.94 -0.13
C THR A 161 7.02 -1.62 -1.25
N THR A 162 6.29 -0.51 -1.14
CA THR A 162 5.55 -0.02 -2.28
C THR A 162 6.46 0.59 -3.34
N TYR A 163 6.02 0.55 -4.58
CA TYR A 163 6.58 1.31 -5.69
C TYR A 163 5.46 1.96 -6.48
N VAL A 164 5.80 3.02 -7.21
CA VAL A 164 4.89 3.73 -8.09
C VAL A 164 5.30 3.50 -9.53
N THR A 165 4.32 3.17 -10.38
CA THR A 165 4.53 2.98 -11.82
C THR A 165 3.43 3.65 -12.63
N MET A 166 3.72 3.96 -13.90
CA MET A 166 2.71 4.43 -14.84
C MET A 166 1.81 3.27 -15.27
N GLY A 167 0.50 3.45 -15.07
CA GLY A 167 -0.52 2.52 -15.51
C GLY A 167 -1.69 3.23 -16.16
N MET A 168 -2.71 2.45 -16.51
CA MET A 168 -3.96 2.97 -17.06
C MET A 168 -5.07 2.70 -16.05
N SER A 169 -5.74 3.75 -15.60
CA SER A 169 -6.96 3.60 -14.80
C SER A 169 -8.19 3.70 -15.71
N TYR A 170 -9.11 2.76 -15.50
CA TYR A 170 -10.37 2.68 -16.23
C TYR A 170 -11.51 2.76 -15.21
N PRO A 171 -12.08 3.96 -14.99
CA PRO A 171 -13.31 4.11 -14.22
C PRO A 171 -14.37 3.10 -14.69
N ALA A 172 -15.03 2.41 -13.77
CA ALA A 172 -15.93 1.29 -14.09
C ALA A 172 -17.02 1.64 -15.13
N TRP A 173 -17.49 2.89 -15.15
CA TRP A 173 -18.46 3.37 -16.15
C TRP A 173 -17.86 3.51 -17.57
N GLN A 174 -16.56 3.78 -17.69
CA GLN A 174 -15.86 3.86 -18.96
C GLN A 174 -15.67 2.49 -19.59
N LEU A 175 -15.46 1.45 -18.78
CA LEU A 175 -15.41 0.06 -19.27
C LEU A 175 -16.72 -0.36 -19.93
N MET A 176 -17.87 0.11 -19.42
CA MET A 176 -19.20 -0.21 -19.95
C MET A 176 -19.56 0.53 -21.25
N LEU A 177 -18.92 1.67 -21.53
CA LEU A 177 -19.24 2.54 -22.68
C LEU A 177 -18.10 2.65 -23.70
N GLY A 178 -17.06 1.81 -23.58
CA GLY A 178 -15.91 1.83 -24.49
C GLY A 178 -15.00 3.06 -24.33
N GLY A 179 -14.92 3.62 -23.12
CA GLY A 179 -14.07 4.77 -22.82
C GLY A 179 -12.58 4.44 -22.87
N VAL A 180 -11.77 5.45 -23.25
CA VAL A 180 -10.31 5.38 -23.25
C VAL A 180 -9.81 5.57 -21.81
N GLY A 181 -8.97 4.65 -21.31
CA GLY A 181 -8.37 4.75 -19.99
C GLY A 181 -7.50 6.00 -19.85
N LYS A 182 -7.30 6.45 -18.62
CA LYS A 182 -6.43 7.59 -18.32
C LYS A 182 -5.09 7.08 -17.78
N PRO A 183 -3.94 7.55 -18.34
CA PRO A 183 -2.66 7.34 -17.71
C PRO A 183 -2.70 7.87 -16.28
N THR A 184 -2.40 7.02 -15.32
CA THR A 184 -2.33 7.38 -13.90
C THR A 184 -1.15 6.68 -13.25
N LEU A 185 -0.74 7.19 -12.10
CA LEU A 185 0.20 6.50 -11.23
C LEU A 185 -0.53 5.41 -10.46
N LEU A 186 0.01 4.21 -10.50
CA LEU A 186 -0.47 3.07 -9.74
C LEU A 186 0.58 2.70 -8.69
N LYS A 187 0.11 2.52 -7.45
CA LYS A 187 0.93 2.00 -6.37
C LYS A 187 0.78 0.48 -6.31
N SER A 188 1.88 -0.22 -6.14
CA SER A 188 1.92 -1.68 -6.02
C SER A 188 3.00 -2.09 -5.02
N VAL A 189 2.95 -3.31 -4.51
CA VAL A 189 3.95 -3.83 -3.56
C VAL A 189 4.99 -4.69 -4.28
N LEU A 190 6.25 -4.50 -3.89
CA LEU A 190 7.39 -5.32 -4.27
C LEU A 190 7.87 -6.09 -3.05
N ALA A 191 7.89 -7.42 -3.13
CA ALA A 191 8.55 -8.26 -2.12
C ALA A 191 10.08 -8.23 -2.32
N ALA A 192 10.82 -7.98 -1.23
CA ALA A 192 12.27 -7.85 -1.25
C ALA A 192 12.99 -9.18 -1.51
N GLU A 193 12.42 -10.31 -1.06
CA GLU A 193 13.03 -11.65 -1.16
C GLU A 193 13.42 -12.07 -2.60
N LYS A 194 12.71 -11.54 -3.61
CA LYS A 194 12.93 -11.88 -5.03
C LYS A 194 13.54 -10.72 -5.82
N ALA A 195 13.80 -9.58 -5.19
CA ALA A 195 14.28 -8.37 -5.83
C ALA A 195 15.78 -8.16 -5.55
N SER A 196 16.49 -7.52 -6.48
CA SER A 196 17.85 -7.08 -6.17
C SER A 196 17.82 -5.91 -5.19
N PHE A 197 18.91 -5.68 -4.47
CA PHE A 197 19.05 -4.54 -3.56
C PHE A 197 18.77 -3.20 -4.28
N GLU A 198 19.30 -3.02 -5.48
CA GLU A 198 19.07 -1.81 -6.30
C GLU A 198 17.60 -1.67 -6.70
N THR A 199 16.93 -2.79 -6.96
CA THR A 199 15.49 -2.79 -7.31
C THR A 199 14.66 -2.34 -6.10
N VAL A 200 15.02 -2.77 -4.89
CA VAL A 200 14.36 -2.33 -3.65
C VAL A 200 14.63 -0.85 -3.38
N LEU A 201 15.86 -0.37 -3.56
CA LEU A 201 16.18 1.06 -3.44
C LEU A 201 15.43 1.91 -4.45
N ALA A 202 15.34 1.46 -5.71
CA ALA A 202 14.60 2.14 -6.76
C ALA A 202 13.09 2.17 -6.45
N ALA A 203 12.53 1.06 -5.95
CA ALA A 203 11.15 0.96 -5.51
C ALA A 203 10.84 1.97 -4.40
N ILE A 204 11.64 2.02 -3.34
CA ILE A 204 11.51 3.01 -2.25
C ILE A 204 11.56 4.43 -2.84
N GLY A 205 12.59 4.73 -3.64
CA GLY A 205 12.79 6.04 -4.25
C GLY A 205 11.64 6.50 -5.14
N SER A 206 10.95 5.58 -5.81
CA SER A 206 9.81 5.89 -6.69
C SER A 206 8.62 6.54 -5.97
N ASN A 207 8.54 6.41 -4.64
CA ASN A 207 7.49 7.02 -3.82
C ASN A 207 7.78 8.49 -3.44
N GLY A 208 8.89 9.09 -3.89
CA GLY A 208 9.30 10.46 -3.56
C GLY A 208 8.27 11.55 -3.89
N GLN A 209 8.48 12.78 -3.40
CA GLN A 209 7.50 13.87 -3.57
C GLN A 209 7.35 14.37 -5.02
N GLU A 210 8.33 14.19 -5.93
CA GLU A 210 8.22 14.34 -7.41
C GLU A 210 9.42 13.65 -8.13
N ALA A 211 9.37 13.19 -9.40
CA ALA A 211 8.51 13.54 -10.55
C ALA A 211 7.42 12.53 -10.96
N GLN A 212 7.23 11.40 -10.25
CA GLN A 212 6.12 10.46 -10.47
C GLN A 212 5.69 9.70 -9.19
N GLY A 213 6.06 10.20 -7.99
CA GLY A 213 5.68 9.62 -6.70
C GLY A 213 4.68 10.49 -5.95
N ASN A 214 4.13 9.98 -4.84
CA ASN A 214 3.13 10.70 -4.04
C ASN A 214 3.65 11.16 -2.68
N GLY A 215 4.95 11.05 -2.43
CA GLY A 215 5.58 11.41 -1.17
C GLY A 215 5.41 10.40 -0.04
N GLN A 216 4.85 9.21 -0.27
CA GLN A 216 4.59 8.22 0.79
C GLN A 216 4.91 6.80 0.38
N VAL A 217 5.59 6.07 1.26
CA VAL A 217 5.96 4.67 1.07
C VAL A 217 5.33 3.80 2.16
N VAL A 218 4.90 2.60 1.79
CA VAL A 218 4.57 1.55 2.76
C VAL A 218 5.75 0.60 2.81
N LEU A 219 6.36 0.46 3.98
CA LEU A 219 7.43 -0.50 4.26
C LEU A 219 6.89 -1.66 5.06
N PHE A 220 7.32 -2.87 4.68
CA PHE A 220 7.09 -4.07 5.44
C PHE A 220 8.44 -4.52 6.00
N VAL A 221 8.53 -4.60 7.32
CA VAL A 221 9.77 -4.98 7.99
C VAL A 221 9.56 -6.20 8.89
N GLU A 222 10.55 -7.07 8.92
CA GLU A 222 10.63 -8.14 9.91
C GLU A 222 11.56 -7.70 11.03
N ARG A 223 11.06 -7.77 12.26
CA ARG A 223 11.80 -7.41 13.47
C ARG A 223 11.98 -8.63 14.36
N GLY A 224 13.22 -8.88 14.75
CA GLY A 224 13.53 -9.90 15.76
C GLY A 224 13.15 -9.44 17.16
N GLY A 225 12.71 -10.38 18.00
CA GLY A 225 12.42 -10.17 19.43
C GLY A 225 13.64 -10.23 20.33
#